data_AF-A0A6P0U4P0-F1
#
_entry.id   AF-A0A6P0U4P0-F1
#
_cell.length_a   1.000
_cell.length_b   1.000
_cell.length_c   1.000
_cell.angle_alpha   90.00
_cell.angle_beta   90.00
_cell.angle_gamma   90.00
#
_symmetry.space_group_name_H-M   'P 1'
#
loop_
_entity.id
_entity.type
_entity.pdbx_description
1 polymer ?
#
loop_
_entity_poly.entity_id
_entity_poly.type
_entity_poly.pdbx_seq_one_letter_code
_entity_poly.pdbx_strand_id
1 'polypeptide(L)'
;MKNTYLILAIVGFVLPYYELIQFLIENGLDIPLLIQQLFANHISSFFGLDVIVSAIALVAFIIYENRKLKIPFASIAILGTITVGVSFGLPLFLYLRERKQSTQQLY
;
A
#
# COMPACT_ATOMS: atom_id res chain seq x y z
N MET A 1 -7.24 -0.85 17.89
CA MET A 1 -6.15 -1.11 16.94
C MET A 1 -5.95 0.04 15.94
N LYS A 2 -6.91 0.96 15.83
CA LYS A 2 -6.90 2.09 14.91
C LYS A 2 -5.59 2.90 14.87
N ASN A 3 -5.03 3.25 16.02
CA ASN A 3 -3.80 4.05 16.07
C ASN A 3 -2.59 3.28 15.54
N THR A 4 -2.52 1.97 15.77
CA THR A 4 -1.46 1.10 15.24
C THR A 4 -1.51 1.07 13.71
N TYR A 5 -2.70 0.93 13.12
CA TYR A 5 -2.84 0.95 11.65
C TYR A 5 -2.48 2.31 11.06
N LEU A 6 -2.77 3.41 11.75
CA LEU A 6 -2.36 4.74 11.30
C LEU A 6 -0.83 4.90 11.31
N ILE A 7 -0.16 4.45 12.38
CA ILE A 7 1.30 4.48 12.47
C ILE A 7 1.92 3.62 11.36
N LEU A 8 1.40 2.40 11.16
CA LEU A 8 1.87 1.52 10.10
C LEU A 8 1.63 2.11 8.70
N ALA A 9 0.52 2.82 8.47
CA ALA A 9 0.28 3.53 7.23
C ALA A 9 1.34 4.63 7.01
N ILE A 10 1.62 5.45 8.03
CA ILE A 10 2.65 6.49 7.94
C ILE A 10 4.02 5.87 7.62
N VAL A 11 4.43 4.85 8.37
CA VAL A 11 5.71 4.15 8.13
C VAL A 11 5.75 3.54 6.73
N GLY A 12 4.67 2.87 6.32
CA GLY A 12 4.53 2.25 5.01
C GLY A 12 4.47 3.25 3.86
N PHE A 13 4.24 4.53 4.12
CA PHE A 13 4.36 5.64 3.18
C PHE A 13 5.76 6.24 3.17
N VAL A 14 6.32 6.57 4.34
CA VAL A 14 7.61 7.25 4.43
C VAL A 14 8.75 6.39 3.88
N LEU A 15 8.79 5.09 4.21
CA LEU A 15 9.91 4.23 3.79
C LEU A 15 10.01 4.07 2.26
N PRO A 16 8.93 3.69 1.52
CA PRO A 16 9.04 3.56 0.07
C PRO A 16 9.32 4.89 -0.64
N TYR A 17 8.71 5.98 -0.18
CA TYR A 17 8.96 7.30 -0.77
C TYR A 17 10.38 7.80 -0.51
N TYR A 18 10.98 7.47 0.63
CA TYR A 18 12.37 7.82 0.91
C TYR A 18 13.31 7.22 -0.14
N GLU A 19 13.22 5.91 -0.38
CA GLU A 19 14.04 5.23 -1.39
C GLU A 19 13.76 5.75 -2.81
N LEU A 20 12.48 5.99 -3.14
CA LEU A 20 12.11 6.56 -4.45
C LEU A 20 12.69 7.97 -4.64
N ILE A 21 12.65 8.82 -3.61
CA ILE A 21 13.20 10.18 -3.67
C ILE A 21 14.72 10.15 -3.82
N GLN A 22 15.44 9.27 -3.11
CA GLN A 22 16.88 9.13 -3.28
C GLN A 22 17.22 8.72 -4.72
N PHE A 23 16.50 7.73 -5.26
CA PHE A 23 16.65 7.34 -6.67
C PHE A 23 16.42 8.52 -7.63
N LEU A 24 15.37 9.31 -7.40
CA LEU A 24 15.06 10.49 -8.24
C LEU A 24 16.11 11.60 -8.12
N ILE A 25 16.71 11.80 -6.95
CA ILE A 25 17.80 12.77 -6.76
C ILE A 25 19.05 12.33 -7.52
N GLU A 26 19.37 11.03 -7.49
CA GLU A 26 20.59 10.49 -8.10
C GLU A 26 20.45 10.29 -9.62
N ASN A 27 19.29 9.84 -10.10
CA ASN A 27 19.10 9.37 -11.47
C ASN A 27 18.05 10.17 -12.27
N GLY A 28 17.28 11.04 -11.60
CA GLY A 28 16.11 11.69 -12.21
C GLY A 28 14.95 10.73 -12.45
N LEU A 29 14.00 11.13 -13.30
CA LEU A 29 12.83 10.30 -13.69
C LEU A 29 13.20 9.24 -14.74
N ASP A 30 14.13 8.34 -14.40
CA ASP A 30 14.54 7.22 -15.27
C ASP A 30 13.80 5.93 -14.89
N ILE A 31 12.60 5.77 -15.46
CA ILE A 31 11.76 4.57 -15.24
C ILE A 31 12.42 3.28 -15.76
N PRO A 32 13.05 3.26 -16.95
CA PRO A 32 13.80 2.08 -17.41
C PRO A 32 14.88 1.63 -16.41
N LEU A 33 15.67 2.57 -15.87
CA LEU A 33 16.71 2.26 -14.89
C LEU A 33 16.13 1.74 -13.57
N LEU A 34 15.01 2.32 -13.12
CA LEU A 34 14.30 1.87 -11.91
C LEU A 34 13.88 0.40 -12.04
N ILE A 35 13.30 0.02 -13.18
CA ILE A 35 12.88 -1.36 -13.46
C ILE A 35 14.12 -2.27 -13.54
N GLN A 36 15.18 -1.82 -14.21
CA GLN A 36 16.44 -2.58 -14.29
C GLN A 36 17.04 -2.85 -12.91
N GLN A 37 17.05 -1.85 -12.02
CA GLN A 37 17.55 -2.00 -10.65
C GLN A 37 16.64 -2.88 -9.78
N LEU A 38 15.31 -2.75 -9.93
CA LEU A 38 14.35 -3.59 -9.21
C LEU A 38 14.53 -5.07 -9.54
N PHE A 39 14.86 -5.39 -10.79
CA PHE A 39 15.10 -6.76 -11.26
C PHE A 39 16.59 -7.08 -11.49
N ALA A 40 17.50 -6.34 -10.86
CA ALA A 40 18.95 -6.50 -11.09
C ALA A 40 19.49 -7.85 -10.61
N ASN A 41 18.87 -8.46 -9.59
CA ASN A 41 19.28 -9.77 -9.08
C ASN A 41 18.06 -10.59 -8.63
N HIS A 42 18.30 -11.88 -8.34
CA HIS A 42 17.23 -12.80 -7.96
C HIS A 42 16.52 -12.39 -6.66
N ILE A 43 17.23 -11.77 -5.71
CA ILE A 43 16.66 -11.36 -4.41
C ILE A 43 15.77 -10.14 -4.60
N SER A 44 16.23 -9.11 -5.32
CA SER A 44 15.43 -7.91 -5.61
C SER A 44 14.20 -8.25 -6.45
N SER A 45 14.36 -9.16 -7.43
CA SER A 45 13.26 -9.70 -8.22
C SER A 45 12.23 -10.44 -7.37
N PHE A 46 12.68 -11.25 -6.39
CA PHE A 46 11.79 -11.94 -5.46
C PHE A 46 10.96 -10.93 -4.64
N PHE A 47 11.58 -9.90 -4.07
CA PHE A 47 10.87 -8.85 -3.35
C PHE A 47 9.89 -8.08 -4.26
N GLY A 48 10.30 -7.72 -5.47
CA GLY A 48 9.44 -7.03 -6.43
C GLY A 48 8.20 -7.86 -6.79
N LEU A 49 8.39 -9.16 -7.09
CA LEU A 49 7.30 -10.07 -7.38
C LEU A 49 6.38 -10.31 -6.17
N ASP A 50 6.94 -10.47 -4.98
CA ASP A 50 6.17 -10.63 -3.74
C ASP A 50 5.24 -9.43 -3.48
N VAL A 51 5.75 -8.21 -3.70
CA VAL A 51 4.97 -6.97 -3.59
C VAL A 51 3.87 -6.92 -4.65
N ILE A 52 4.16 -7.29 -5.90
CA ILE A 52 3.16 -7.31 -6.98
C ILE A 52 2.02 -8.29 -6.67
N VAL A 53 2.36 -9.52 -6.27
CA VAL A 53 1.37 -10.55 -5.92
C VAL A 53 0.55 -10.10 -4.71
N SER A 54 1.20 -9.55 -3.70
CA SER A 54 0.54 -9.01 -2.50
C SER A 54 -0.38 -7.83 -2.83
N ALA A 55 -0.02 -6.97 -3.79
CA ALA A 55 -0.86 -5.87 -4.25
C ALA A 55 -2.14 -6.37 -4.92
N ILE A 56 -2.02 -7.37 -5.81
CA ILE A 56 -3.17 -7.97 -6.48
C ILE A 56 -4.10 -8.62 -5.44
N ALA A 57 -3.53 -9.41 -4.51
CA ALA A 57 -4.28 -10.04 -3.45
C ALA A 57 -4.99 -9.01 -2.55
N LEU A 58 -4.31 -7.92 -2.19
CA LEU A 58 -4.87 -6.84 -1.39
C LEU A 58 -6.02 -6.13 -2.12
N VAL A 59 -5.86 -5.80 -3.41
CA VAL A 59 -6.93 -5.15 -4.18
C VAL A 59 -8.16 -6.05 -4.27
N ALA A 60 -7.97 -7.34 -4.54
CA ALA A 60 -9.07 -8.32 -4.54
C ALA A 60 -9.76 -8.39 -3.16
N PHE A 61 -8.98 -8.41 -2.08
CA PHE A 61 -9.49 -8.38 -0.71
C PHE A 61 -10.31 -7.12 -0.41
N ILE A 62 -9.78 -5.94 -0.76
CA ILE A 62 -10.48 -4.65 -0.56
C ILE A 62 -11.80 -4.65 -1.31
N ILE A 63 -11.83 -5.11 -2.57
CA ILE A 63 -13.06 -5.16 -3.38
C ILE A 63 -14.08 -6.11 -2.74
N TYR A 64 -13.67 -7.32 -2.37
CA TYR A 64 -14.55 -8.31 -1.74
C TYR A 64 -15.16 -7.76 -0.45
N GLU A 65 -14.33 -7.23 0.44
CA GLU A 65 -14.76 -6.76 1.75
C GLU A 65 -15.58 -5.47 1.65
N ASN A 66 -15.27 -4.58 0.70
CA ASN A 66 -16.05 -3.37 0.46
C ASN A 66 -17.46 -3.68 -0.06
N ARG A 67 -17.63 -4.74 -0.85
CA ARG A 67 -18.99 -5.22 -1.23
C ARG A 67 -19.75 -5.74 -0.01
N LYS A 68 -19.05 -6.46 0.87
CA LYS A 68 -19.41 -6.88 2.24
C LYS A 68 -20.02 -5.74 3.07
N LEU A 69 -19.12 -4.82 3.40
CA LEU A 69 -19.29 -3.89 4.49
C LEU A 69 -19.60 -2.48 4.02
N LYS A 70 -19.57 -2.15 2.73
CA LYS A 70 -19.76 -0.78 2.19
C LYS A 70 -18.89 0.23 2.94
N ILE A 71 -17.58 0.00 2.96
CA ILE A 71 -16.63 0.82 3.73
C ILE A 71 -16.40 2.13 2.95
N PRO A 72 -16.70 3.30 3.55
CA PRO A 72 -16.48 4.57 2.88
C PRO A 72 -14.97 4.77 2.65
N PHE A 73 -14.61 5.33 1.48
CA PHE A 73 -13.24 5.60 1.08
C PHE A 73 -12.33 4.38 0.84
N ALA A 74 -12.87 3.16 0.73
CA ALA A 74 -12.09 1.97 0.40
C ALA A 74 -11.27 2.13 -0.90
N SER A 75 -11.78 2.88 -1.88
CA SER A 75 -11.06 3.20 -3.11
C SER A 75 -9.76 3.97 -2.89
N ILE A 76 -9.64 4.76 -1.81
CA ILE A 76 -8.40 5.47 -1.46
C ILE A 76 -7.31 4.46 -1.04
N ALA A 77 -7.68 3.37 -0.37
CA ALA A 77 -6.73 2.32 -0.02
C ALA A 77 -6.26 1.53 -1.26
N ILE A 78 -7.13 1.35 -2.26
CA ILE A 78 -6.74 0.78 -3.56
C ILE A 78 -5.75 1.71 -4.26
N LEU A 79 -6.05 3.01 -4.35
CA LEU A 79 -5.15 4.00 -4.94
C LEU A 79 -3.81 4.02 -4.20
N GLY A 80 -3.82 4.05 -2.87
CA GLY A 80 -2.61 3.99 -2.05
C GLY A 80 -1.80 2.72 -2.27
N THR A 81 -2.44 1.58 -2.51
CA THR A 81 -1.76 0.32 -2.83
C THR A 81 -1.01 0.43 -4.17
N ILE A 82 -1.59 1.09 -5.16
CA ILE A 82 -1.03 1.22 -6.50
C ILE A 82 0.05 2.31 -6.55
N THR A 83 -0.16 3.43 -5.87
CA THR A 83 0.75 4.58 -5.95
C THR A 83 1.91 4.51 -4.96
N VAL A 84 1.70 3.90 -3.80
CA VAL A 84 2.69 3.85 -2.71
C VAL A 84 3.18 2.42 -2.47
N GLY A 85 2.25 1.46 -2.51
CA GLY A 85 2.53 0.06 -2.27
C GLY A 85 1.63 -0.56 -1.21
N VAL A 86 1.75 -1.88 -1.08
CA VAL A 86 0.98 -2.71 -0.15
C VAL A 86 1.21 -2.28 1.32
N SER A 87 2.43 -1.84 1.64
CA SER A 87 2.85 -1.36 2.96
C SER A 87 2.00 -0.19 3.47
N PHE A 88 1.50 0.67 2.58
CA PHE A 88 0.60 1.77 2.93
C PHE A 88 -0.88 1.38 2.76
N GLY A 89 -1.21 0.71 1.65
CA GLY A 89 -2.58 0.38 1.28
C GLY A 89 -3.28 -0.52 2.30
N LEU A 90 -2.59 -1.54 2.81
CA LEU A 90 -3.16 -2.49 3.76
C LEU A 90 -3.48 -1.83 5.12
N PRO A 91 -2.54 -1.15 5.79
CA PRO A 91 -2.86 -0.45 7.04
C PRO A 91 -3.93 0.63 6.87
N LEU A 92 -3.92 1.38 5.77
CA LEU A 92 -4.95 2.37 5.49
C LEU A 92 -6.34 1.72 5.37
N PHE A 93 -6.45 0.60 4.65
CA PHE A 93 -7.71 -0.13 4.55
C PHE A 93 -8.20 -0.63 5.92
N LEU A 94 -7.31 -1.21 6.72
CA LEU A 94 -7.65 -1.71 8.06
C LEU A 94 -8.10 -0.57 8.98
N TYR A 95 -7.46 0.60 8.91
CA TYR A 95 -7.88 1.80 9.62
C TYR A 95 -9.31 2.23 9.23
N LEU A 96 -9.61 2.28 7.93
CA LEU A 96 -10.93 2.65 7.43
C LEU A 96 -12.01 1.65 7.84
N ARG A 97 -11.68 0.35 7.82
CA ARG A 97 -12.58 -0.72 8.28
C ARG A 97 -12.92 -0.56 9.75
N GLU A 98 -11.91 -0.37 10.60
CA GLU A 98 -12.10 -0.24 12.05
C GLU A 98 -12.88 1.05 12.39
N ARG A 99 -12.59 2.16 11.70
CA ARG A 99 -13.34 3.41 11.86
C ARG A 99 -14.83 3.22 11.57
N LYS A 100 -15.18 2.48 10.52
CA LYS A 100 -16.58 2.19 10.18
C LYS A 100 -17.26 1.35 11.26
N GLN A 101 -16.59 0.31 11.75
CA GLN A 101 -17.13 -0.56 12.80
C GLN A 101 -17.37 0.19 14.12
N SER A 102 -16.44 1.06 14.52
CA SER A 102 -16.64 1.91 15.69
C SER A 102 -17.83 2.86 15.53
N THR A 103 -18.06 3.41 14.34
CA THR A 103 -19.24 4.24 14.08
C THR A 103 -20.55 3.44 14.15
N GLN A 104 -20.57 2.19 13.69
CA GLN A 104 -21.76 1.32 13.78
C GLN A 104 -22.10 0.86 15.20
N GLN A 105 -21.15 0.86 16.13
CA GLN A 105 -21.39 0.50 17.54
C GLN A 105 -21.96 1.66 18.38
N LEU A 106 -21.89 2.88 17.86
CA LEU A 106 -22.39 4.10 18.53
C LEU A 106 -23.87 4.39 18.22
N TYR A 107 -24.51 3.59 17.37
CA TYR A 107 -25.93 3.65 17.00
C TYR A 107 -26.60 2.31 17.28
#